data_AF-A0A5D4KBY1-F1
#
_entry.id   AF-A0A5D4KBY1-F1
#
_cell.length_a   1.000
_cell.length_b   1.000
_cell.length_c   1.000
_cell.angle_alpha   90.00
_cell.angle_beta   90.00
_cell.angle_gamma   90.00
#
_symmetry.space_group_name_H-M   'P 1'
#
loop_
_entity.id
_entity.type
_entity.pdbx_description
1 polymer ?
#
loop_
_entity_poly.entity_id
_entity_poly.type
_entity_poly.pdbx_seq_one_letter_code
_entity_poly.pdbx_strand_id
1 'polypeptide(L)'
;MKLKSVTFGILAGSAIGAIATLLSAPQSGKDLKGQINKNKDEWKAVLTEIKTNAVEVKDSVSRLTSESKKTITHVKDDMQTSIQTWQGETEPNIQHIKDDITAIEQLADNMEQKISKQ
;
A
#
# COMPACT_ATOMS: atom_id res chain seq x y z
N MET A 1 -11.13 -19.26 0.34
CA MET A 1 -12.37 -18.52 0.03
C MET A 1 -12.24 -17.42 -1.03
N LYS A 2 -11.05 -16.85 -1.32
CA LYS A 2 -10.88 -15.69 -2.23
C LYS A 2 -11.06 -15.95 -3.74
N LEU A 3 -10.92 -17.20 -4.21
CA LEU A 3 -11.07 -17.49 -5.65
C LEU A 3 -12.52 -17.31 -6.12
N LYS A 4 -13.51 -17.62 -5.26
CA LYS A 4 -14.93 -17.52 -5.59
C LYS A 4 -15.39 -16.07 -5.82
N SER A 5 -14.86 -15.12 -5.06
CA SER A 5 -15.21 -13.70 -5.23
C SER A 5 -14.59 -13.11 -6.49
N VAL A 6 -13.36 -13.51 -6.83
CA VAL A 6 -12.70 -13.07 -8.08
C VAL A 6 -13.43 -13.63 -9.30
N THR A 7 -13.81 -14.91 -9.30
CA THR A 7 -14.56 -15.50 -10.43
C THR A 7 -15.94 -14.87 -10.60
N PHE A 8 -16.61 -14.53 -9.49
CA PHE A 8 -17.89 -13.81 -9.56
C PHE A 8 -17.72 -12.41 -10.17
N GLY A 9 -16.67 -11.67 -9.79
CA GLY A 9 -16.35 -10.38 -10.40
C GLY A 9 -16.05 -10.48 -11.90
N ILE A 10 -15.32 -11.51 -12.32
CA ILE A 10 -15.05 -11.76 -13.74
C ILE A 10 -16.35 -12.08 -14.50
N LEU A 11 -17.23 -12.91 -13.95
CA LEU A 11 -18.50 -13.27 -14.58
C LEU A 11 -19.46 -12.08 -14.67
N ALA A 12 -19.59 -11.31 -13.60
CA ALA A 12 -20.43 -10.12 -13.59
C ALA A 12 -19.89 -9.05 -14.57
N GLY A 13 -18.57 -8.83 -14.55
CA GLY A 13 -17.91 -7.88 -15.44
C GLY A 13 -17.99 -8.29 -16.92
N SER A 14 -17.80 -9.57 -17.23
CA SER A 14 -17.90 -10.07 -18.60
C SER A 14 -19.33 -10.02 -19.12
N ALA A 15 -20.33 -10.31 -18.30
CA ALA A 15 -21.74 -10.22 -18.69
C ALA A 15 -22.13 -8.78 -19.04
N ILE A 16 -21.84 -7.83 -18.14
CA ILE A 16 -22.13 -6.40 -18.37
C ILE A 16 -21.33 -5.88 -19.56
N GLY A 17 -20.05 -6.24 -19.66
CA GLY A 17 -19.18 -5.83 -20.76
C GLY A 17 -19.64 -6.37 -22.11
N ALA A 18 -20.06 -7.63 -22.19
CA ALA A 18 -20.58 -8.24 -23.41
C ALA A 18 -21.88 -7.57 -23.87
N ILE A 19 -22.80 -7.29 -22.94
CA ILE A 19 -24.04 -6.57 -23.27
C ILE A 19 -23.73 -5.16 -23.77
N ALA A 20 -22.86 -4.43 -23.06
CA ALA A 20 -22.50 -3.06 -23.44
C ALA A 20 -21.78 -3.00 -24.80
N THR A 21 -20.88 -3.95 -25.07
CA THR A 21 -20.19 -4.04 -26.37
C THR A 21 -21.15 -4.43 -27.49
N LEU A 22 -22.08 -5.35 -27.27
CA LEU A 22 -23.09 -5.70 -28.27
C LEU A 22 -24.06 -4.53 -28.56
N LEU A 23 -24.45 -3.78 -27.54
CA LEU A 23 -25.36 -2.63 -27.69
C LEU A 23 -24.68 -1.43 -28.35
N SER A 24 -23.37 -1.25 -28.12
CA SER A 24 -22.60 -0.11 -28.61
C SER A 24 -21.77 -0.42 -29.86
N ALA A 25 -21.81 -1.65 -30.37
CA ALA A 25 -21.06 -2.05 -31.55
C ALA A 25 -21.60 -1.32 -32.80
N PRO A 26 -20.77 -0.56 -33.54
CA PRO A 26 -21.22 0.21 -34.70
C PRO A 26 -21.47 -0.65 -35.96
N GLN A 27 -21.07 -1.93 -35.95
CA GLN A 27 -21.16 -2.82 -37.12
C GLN A 27 -22.19 -3.94 -36.95
N SER A 28 -22.85 -4.30 -38.05
CA SER A 28 -23.75 -5.45 -38.08
C SER A 28 -22.97 -6.77 -37.90
N GLY A 29 -23.59 -7.76 -37.24
CA GLY A 29 -22.95 -9.06 -37.01
C GLY A 29 -22.58 -9.81 -38.30
N LYS A 30 -23.29 -9.55 -39.41
CA LYS A 30 -22.97 -10.12 -40.72
C LYS A 30 -21.67 -9.54 -41.28
N ASP A 31 -21.46 -8.23 -41.14
CA ASP A 31 -20.25 -7.56 -41.60
C ASP A 31 -19.06 -7.96 -40.73
N LEU A 32 -19.25 -8.03 -39.41
CA LEU A 32 -18.22 -8.46 -38.48
C LEU A 32 -17.76 -9.89 -38.80
N LYS A 33 -18.69 -10.82 -39.03
CA LYS A 33 -18.37 -12.19 -39.44
C LYS A 33 -17.63 -12.24 -40.78
N GLY A 34 -18.03 -11.40 -41.74
CA GLY A 34 -17.35 -11.27 -43.02
C GLY A 34 -15.90 -10.80 -42.85
N GLN A 35 -15.68 -9.77 -42.03
CA GLN A 35 -14.36 -9.22 -41.77
C GLN A 35 -13.47 -10.17 -40.97
N ILE A 36 -14.00 -10.82 -39.94
CA ILE A 36 -13.26 -11.86 -39.21
C ILE A 36 -12.81 -12.95 -40.17
N ASN A 37 -13.68 -13.39 -41.09
CA ASN A 37 -13.32 -14.42 -42.05
C ASN A 37 -12.26 -13.98 -43.07
N LYS A 38 -12.29 -12.70 -43.46
CA LYS A 38 -11.36 -12.12 -44.43
C LYS A 38 -9.99 -11.78 -43.81
N ASN A 39 -9.97 -11.39 -42.54
CA ASN A 39 -8.79 -10.84 -41.87
C ASN A 39 -8.32 -11.71 -40.69
N LYS A 40 -8.57 -13.03 -40.73
CA LYS A 40 -8.29 -13.95 -39.61
C LYS A 40 -6.88 -13.82 -39.04
N ASP A 41 -5.88 -13.65 -39.88
CA ASP A 41 -4.49 -13.60 -39.44
C ASP A 41 -4.13 -12.25 -38.80
N GLU A 42 -4.74 -11.15 -39.24
CA GLU A 42 -4.66 -9.85 -38.55
C GLU A 42 -5.30 -9.95 -37.16
N TRP A 43 -6.48 -10.57 -37.06
CA TRP A 43 -7.14 -10.79 -35.77
C TRP A 43 -6.30 -11.65 -34.82
N LYS A 44 -5.60 -12.66 -35.32
CA LYS A 44 -4.65 -13.45 -34.50
C LYS A 44 -3.48 -12.59 -34.02
N ALA A 45 -2.93 -11.72 -34.88
CA ALA A 45 -1.85 -10.82 -34.50
C ALA A 45 -2.30 -9.86 -33.39
N VAL A 46 -3.47 -9.23 -33.56
CA VAL A 46 -4.08 -8.35 -32.54
C VAL A 46 -4.32 -9.08 -31.22
N LEU A 47 -4.86 -10.31 -31.25
CA LEU A 47 -5.05 -11.09 -30.02
C LEU A 47 -3.73 -11.47 -29.35
N THR A 48 -2.70 -11.73 -30.13
CA THR A 48 -1.35 -12.01 -29.62
C THR A 48 -0.76 -10.78 -28.95
N GLU A 49 -0.93 -9.60 -29.55
CA GLU A 49 -0.50 -8.33 -28.98
C GLU A 49 -1.25 -8.00 -27.68
N ILE A 50 -2.58 -8.14 -27.67
CA ILE A 50 -3.40 -7.96 -26.45
C ILE A 50 -2.92 -8.89 -25.33
N LYS A 51 -2.63 -10.15 -25.65
CA LYS A 51 -2.12 -11.10 -24.67
C LYS A 51 -0.76 -10.66 -24.11
N THR A 52 0.16 -10.24 -24.97
CA THR A 52 1.47 -9.75 -24.55
C THR A 52 1.34 -8.53 -23.64
N ASN A 53 0.55 -7.54 -24.06
CA ASN A 53 0.32 -6.32 -23.28
C ASN A 53 -0.36 -6.64 -21.93
N ALA A 54 -1.28 -7.59 -21.89
CA ALA A 54 -1.92 -8.02 -20.65
C ALA A 54 -0.94 -8.70 -19.68
N VAL A 55 0.04 -9.47 -20.20
CA VAL A 55 1.12 -10.05 -19.38
C VAL A 55 2.00 -8.94 -18.82
N GLU A 56 2.38 -7.96 -19.64
CA GLU A 56 3.21 -6.84 -19.19
C GLU A 56 2.53 -5.99 -18.11
N VAL A 57 1.24 -5.69 -18.26
CA VAL A 57 0.45 -4.98 -17.25
C VAL A 57 0.39 -5.80 -15.97
N LYS A 58 0.12 -7.10 -16.06
CA LYS A 58 0.09 -8.00 -14.89
C LYS A 58 1.43 -7.99 -14.15
N ASP A 59 2.53 -8.08 -14.88
CA ASP A 59 3.87 -8.11 -14.30
C ASP A 59 4.23 -6.76 -13.68
N SER A 60 3.85 -5.65 -14.32
CA SER A 60 4.03 -4.29 -13.79
C SER A 60 3.26 -4.09 -12.48
N VAL A 61 2.00 -4.51 -12.42
CA VAL A 61 1.18 -4.45 -11.20
C VAL A 61 1.74 -5.36 -10.11
N SER A 62 2.20 -6.56 -10.47
CA SER A 62 2.83 -7.50 -9.54
C SER A 62 4.11 -6.91 -8.95
N ARG A 63 4.97 -6.34 -9.79
CA ARG A 63 6.22 -5.69 -9.37
C ARG A 63 5.93 -4.49 -8.48
N LEU A 64 5.04 -3.59 -8.90
CA LEU A 64 4.63 -2.43 -8.11
C LEU A 64 4.07 -2.84 -6.75
N THR A 65 3.21 -3.86 -6.71
CA THR A 65 2.65 -4.36 -5.45
C THR A 65 3.72 -4.96 -4.54
N SER A 66 4.66 -5.71 -5.11
CA SER A 66 5.77 -6.32 -4.38
C SER A 66 6.73 -5.27 -3.81
N GLU A 67 7.13 -4.29 -4.62
CA GLU A 67 7.99 -3.18 -4.21
C GLU A 67 7.31 -2.30 -3.16
N SER A 68 6.05 -1.92 -3.38
CA SER A 68 5.27 -1.14 -2.42
C SER A 68 5.14 -1.87 -1.08
N LYS A 69 4.90 -3.19 -1.10
CA LYS A 69 4.82 -3.99 0.14
C LYS A 69 6.16 -4.01 0.88
N LYS A 70 7.28 -4.15 0.16
CA LYS A 70 8.62 -4.11 0.77
C LYS A 70 8.93 -2.76 1.38
N THR A 71 8.70 -1.66 0.66
CA THR A 71 8.96 -0.30 1.14
C THR A 71 8.09 0.05 2.35
N ILE A 72 6.79 -0.25 2.32
CA ILE A 72 5.90 0.03 3.46
C ILE A 72 6.29 -0.79 4.70
N THR A 73 6.73 -2.04 4.51
CA THR A 73 7.17 -2.89 5.63
C THR A 73 8.46 -2.34 6.24
N HIS A 74 9.45 -1.96 5.41
CA HIS A 74 10.71 -1.39 5.89
C HIS A 74 10.51 -0.09 6.66
N VAL A 75 9.69 0.83 6.15
CA VAL A 75 9.38 2.09 6.84
C VAL A 75 8.70 1.84 8.19
N LYS A 76 7.80 0.85 8.26
CA LYS A 76 7.16 0.47 9.52
C LYS A 76 8.19 -0.05 10.53
N ASP A 77 9.07 -0.92 10.10
CA ASP A 77 10.08 -1.53 10.97
C ASP A 77 11.08 -0.47 11.47
N ASP A 78 11.55 0.43 10.60
CA ASP A 78 12.43 1.55 10.96
C ASP A 78 11.78 2.53 11.95
N MET A 79 10.50 2.84 11.74
CA MET A 79 9.73 3.67 12.68
C MET A 79 9.60 2.99 14.04
N GLN A 80 9.31 1.69 14.06
CA GLN A 80 9.20 0.94 15.31
C GLN A 80 10.53 0.93 16.07
N THR A 81 11.65 0.68 15.38
CA THR A 81 12.98 0.73 15.97
C THR A 81 13.30 2.12 16.51
N SER A 82 13.03 3.18 15.74
CA SER A 82 13.27 4.57 16.20
C SER A 82 12.49 4.93 17.46
N ILE A 83 11.22 4.49 17.56
CA ILE A 83 10.40 4.70 18.76
C ILE A 83 10.98 3.92 19.95
N GLN A 84 11.37 2.68 19.75
CA GLN A 84 11.96 1.84 20.82
C GLN A 84 13.29 2.40 21.32
N THR A 85 14.17 2.86 20.41
CA THR A 85 15.43 3.51 20.77
C THR A 85 15.19 4.81 21.53
N TRP A 86 14.26 5.66 21.04
CA TRP A 86 13.93 6.91 21.72
C TRP A 86 13.40 6.66 23.15
N GLN A 87 12.49 5.71 23.33
CA GLN A 87 11.99 5.32 24.66
C GLN A 87 13.11 4.78 25.54
N GLY A 88 13.92 3.86 25.03
CA GLY A 88 15.00 3.23 25.82
C GLY A 88 16.09 4.21 26.25
N GLU A 89 16.45 5.17 25.40
CA GLU A 89 17.58 6.09 25.66
C GLU A 89 17.14 7.40 26.34
N THR A 90 15.96 7.92 26.02
CA THR A 90 15.54 9.26 26.46
C THR A 90 14.76 9.20 27.77
N GLU A 91 13.94 8.18 27.99
CA GLU A 91 13.11 8.05 29.19
C GLU A 91 13.93 7.97 30.50
N PRO A 92 15.00 7.16 30.62
CA PRO A 92 15.82 7.16 31.83
C PRO A 92 16.57 8.49 32.04
N ASN A 93 16.99 9.17 30.96
CA ASN A 93 17.63 10.48 31.05
C ASN A 93 16.65 11.56 31.55
N ILE A 94 15.40 11.55 31.10
CA ILE A 94 14.35 12.44 31.60
C ILE A 94 14.10 12.18 33.09
N GLN A 95 14.07 10.92 33.50
CA GLN A 95 13.89 10.57 34.92
C GLN A 95 15.05 11.06 35.78
N HIS A 96 16.30 10.85 35.32
CA HIS A 96 17.49 11.37 36.01
C HIS A 96 17.46 12.88 36.18
N ILE A 97 17.10 13.64 35.14
CA ILE A 97 16.99 15.09 35.21
C ILE A 97 15.92 15.52 36.23
N LYS A 98 14.78 14.83 36.31
CA LYS A 98 13.76 15.10 37.33
C LYS A 98 14.26 14.85 38.74
N ASP A 99 14.98 13.76 38.94
CA ASP A 99 15.54 13.40 40.24
C ASP A 99 16.58 14.44 40.68
N ASP A 100 17.44 14.89 39.76
CA ASP A 100 18.42 15.95 40.01
C ASP A 100 17.76 17.29 40.35
N ILE A 101 16.70 17.68 39.63
CA ILE A 101 15.93 18.90 39.94
C ILE A 101 15.32 18.82 41.34
N THR A 102 14.72 17.68 41.69
CA THR A 102 14.10 17.46 43.01
C THR A 102 15.14 17.55 44.13
N ALA A 103 16.34 16.99 43.91
CA ALA A 103 17.43 17.06 44.87
C ALA A 103 17.93 18.51 45.08
N ILE A 104 17.98 19.31 44.01
CA ILE A 104 18.33 20.73 44.07
C ILE A 104 17.29 21.52 44.87
N GLU A 105 16.00 21.30 44.64
CA GLU A 105 14.92 21.95 45.40
C GLU A 105 15.01 21.63 46.90
N GLN A 106 15.22 20.36 47.25
CA GLN A 106 15.39 19.96 48.65
C GLN A 106 16.61 20.58 49.32
N LEU A 107 17.72 20.74 48.59
CA LEU A 107 18.90 21.42 49.09
C LEU A 107 18.61 22.90 49.35
N ALA A 108 17.94 23.57 48.41
CA ALA A 108 17.56 24.97 48.54
C ALA A 108 16.64 25.20 49.76
N ASP A 109 15.59 24.40 49.92
CA ASP A 109 14.66 24.48 51.06
C ASP A 109 15.38 24.26 52.40
N ASN A 110 16.30 23.28 52.47
CA ASN A 110 17.08 23.04 53.67
C ASN A 110 18.03 24.18 54.02
N MET A 111 18.58 24.86 53.01
CA MET A 111 19.42 26.04 53.21
C MET A 111 18.58 27.21 53.73
N GLU A 112 17.40 27.43 53.16
CA GLU A 112 16.49 28.51 53.56
C GLU A 112 16.00 28.33 55.01
N GLN A 113 15.61 27.10 55.39
CA GLN A 113 15.21 26.81 56.78
C GLN A 113 16.34 26.94 57.80
N LYS A 114 17.59 26.65 57.41
CA LYS A 114 18.75 26.83 58.30
C LYS A 114 19.08 28.29 58.52
N ILE A 115 18.92 29.13 57.48
CA ILE A 115 19.12 30.57 57.56
C ILE A 115 17.99 31.24 58.34
N SER A 116 16.74 30.76 58.23
CA SER A 116 15.59 31.34 58.95
C SER A 116 15.50 30.94 60.44
N LYS A 117 16.32 29.98 60.89
CA LYS A 117 16.36 29.51 62.30
C LYS A 117 17.56 30.06 63.09
N GLN A 118 18.45 30.82 62.46
CA GLN A 118 19.46 31.67 63.12
C GLN A 118 18.93 33.09 63.27
#